data_AF-A0AA96XIU9-F1
#
_entry.id   AF-A0AA96XIU9-F1
#
_cell.length_a   1.000
_cell.length_b   1.000
_cell.length_c   1.000
_cell.angle_alpha   90.00
_cell.angle_beta   90.00
_cell.angle_gamma   90.00
#
_symmetry.space_group_name_H-M   'P 1'
#
loop_
_entity.id
_entity.type
_entity.pdbx_description
1 polymer ?
#
loop_
_entity_poly.entity_id
_entity_poly.type
_entity_poly.pdbx_seq_one_letter_code
_entity_poly.pdbx_strand_id
1 'polypeptide(L)'
;MGVDAVLVASGARAPVGTTAESVAAAVRAGISRVRRVQVPELGRQADSFIARDGLLDAQEWSGAARMAALGAMALEEVLAGWHPPSPGGC
;
A
#
# COMPACT_ATOMS: atom_id res chain seq x y z
N MET A 1 -26.17 -4.02 20.87
CA MET A 1 -26.27 -4.06 19.40
C MET A 1 -24.92 -3.65 18.86
N GLY A 2 -24.20 -4.54 18.18
CA GLY A 2 -22.92 -4.21 17.56
C GLY A 2 -23.18 -3.35 16.32
N VAL A 3 -22.31 -2.38 16.07
CA VAL A 3 -22.35 -1.61 14.83
C VAL A 3 -21.67 -2.47 13.77
N ASP A 4 -22.41 -2.89 12.74
CA ASP A 4 -21.83 -3.60 11.61
C ASP A 4 -21.06 -2.60 10.74
N ALA A 5 -19.76 -2.87 10.56
CA ALA A 5 -18.90 -2.09 9.68
C ALA A 5 -18.79 -2.81 8.32
N VAL A 6 -19.05 -2.08 7.23
CA VAL A 6 -18.97 -2.60 5.85
C VAL A 6 -17.89 -1.84 5.09
N LEU A 7 -17.06 -2.57 4.33
CA LEU A 7 -16.09 -1.98 3.41
C LEU A 7 -16.80 -1.58 2.11
N VAL A 8 -16.86 -0.28 1.82
CA VAL A 8 -17.57 0.25 0.65
C VAL A 8 -16.66 0.56 -0.55
N ALA A 9 -15.36 0.73 -0.31
CA ALA A 9 -14.35 0.97 -1.33
C ALA A 9 -12.95 0.62 -0.82
N SER A 10 -12.01 0.38 -1.74
CA SER A 10 -10.60 0.08 -1.42
C SER A 10 -9.66 0.73 -2.43
N GLY A 11 -8.57 1.32 -1.94
CA GLY A 11 -7.43 1.77 -2.73
C GLY A 11 -6.15 1.18 -2.14
N ALA A 12 -5.10 1.04 -2.94
CA ALA A 12 -3.86 0.44 -2.48
C ALA A 12 -2.61 1.01 -3.16
N ARG A 13 -1.55 1.16 -2.36
CA ARG A 13 -0.19 1.36 -2.85
C ARG A 13 0.71 0.34 -2.19
N ALA A 14 1.31 -0.52 -3.01
CA ALA A 14 2.23 -1.52 -2.54
C ALA A 14 3.41 -1.66 -3.53
N PRO A 15 4.55 -2.16 -3.06
CA PRO A 15 5.69 -2.45 -3.93
C PRO A 15 5.34 -3.28 -5.17
N VAL A 16 4.32 -4.15 -5.08
CA VAL A 16 3.87 -5.07 -6.13
C VAL A 16 2.80 -4.49 -7.07
N GLY A 17 2.24 -3.31 -6.76
CA GLY A 17 1.16 -2.71 -7.56
C GLY A 17 0.73 -1.34 -7.04
N THR A 18 0.21 -0.50 -7.93
CA THR A 18 -0.13 0.90 -7.64
C THR A 18 -1.62 1.14 -7.59
N THR A 19 -2.45 0.11 -7.65
CA THR A 19 -3.91 0.17 -7.53
C THR A 19 -4.40 -1.03 -6.72
N ALA A 20 -5.57 -0.95 -6.10
CA ALA A 20 -6.18 -2.08 -5.41
C ALA A 20 -6.29 -3.32 -6.31
N GLU A 21 -6.70 -3.13 -7.57
CA GLU A 21 -6.80 -4.21 -8.55
C GLU A 21 -5.44 -4.85 -8.85
N SER A 22 -4.42 -4.05 -9.18
CA SER A 22 -3.10 -4.56 -9.55
C SER A 22 -2.39 -5.22 -8.36
N VAL A 23 -2.55 -4.68 -7.15
CA VAL A 23 -2.06 -5.28 -5.92
C VAL A 23 -2.76 -6.62 -5.67
N ALA A 24 -4.09 -6.68 -5.78
CA ALA A 24 -4.82 -7.92 -5.59
C ALA A 24 -4.44 -8.99 -6.63
N ALA A 25 -4.21 -8.58 -7.88
CA ALA A 25 -3.72 -9.47 -8.93
C ALA A 25 -2.32 -10.01 -8.61
N ALA A 26 -1.40 -9.15 -8.18
CA ALA A 26 -0.05 -9.56 -7.79
C ALA A 26 -0.04 -10.51 -6.58
N VAL A 27 -0.91 -10.27 -5.59
CA VAL A 27 -1.09 -11.15 -4.43
C VAL A 27 -1.60 -12.52 -4.86
N ARG A 28 -2.64 -12.58 -5.72
CA ARG A 28 -3.14 -13.85 -6.27
C ARG A 28 -2.08 -14.60 -7.08
N ALA A 29 -1.22 -13.88 -7.78
CA ALA A 29 -0.11 -14.44 -8.54
C ALA A 29 1.12 -14.83 -7.68
N GLY A 30 1.09 -14.61 -6.36
CA GLY A 30 2.20 -14.94 -5.46
C GLY A 30 3.45 -14.09 -5.71
N ILE A 31 3.32 -12.90 -6.29
CA ILE A 31 4.46 -12.04 -6.62
C ILE A 31 5.02 -11.41 -5.34
N SER A 32 6.31 -11.65 -5.09
CA SER A 32 7.06 -10.97 -4.03
C SER A 32 8.15 -10.08 -4.62
N ARG A 33 8.19 -8.83 -4.18
CA ARG A 33 9.29 -7.88 -4.48
C ARG A 33 10.18 -7.62 -3.26
N VAL A 34 10.08 -8.48 -2.24
CA VAL A 34 11.00 -8.44 -1.11
C VAL A 34 12.40 -8.78 -1.63
N ARG A 35 13.32 -7.84 -1.47
CA ARG A 35 14.74 -8.02 -1.77
C ARG A 35 15.51 -7.85 -0.47
N ARG A 36 16.55 -8.67 -0.30
CA ARG A 36 17.49 -8.50 0.80
C ARG A 36 18.28 -7.21 0.56
N VAL A 37 18.21 -6.27 1.47
CA VAL A 37 19.01 -5.04 1.42
C VAL A 37 19.98 -5.09 2.59
N GLN A 38 21.28 -5.19 2.29
CA GLN A 38 22.29 -4.91 3.31
C GLN A 38 22.40 -3.39 3.43
N VAL A 39 21.98 -2.86 4.57
CA VAL A 39 22.09 -1.45 4.91
C VAL A 39 23.38 -1.30 5.73
N PRO A 40 24.46 -0.70 5.17
CA PRO A 40 25.75 -0.60 5.85
C PRO A 40 25.67 0.09 7.22
N GLU A 41 24.73 1.02 7.39
CA GLU A 41 24.51 1.80 8.61
C GLU A 41 23.90 0.97 9.76
N LEU A 42 23.31 -0.20 9.48
CA LEU A 42 22.72 -1.12 10.48
C LEU A 42 23.74 -2.13 11.06
N GLY A 43 25.01 -2.07 10.62
CA GLY A 43 26.05 -3.01 11.08
C GLY A 43 25.74 -4.48 10.73
N ARG A 44 26.43 -5.43 11.38
CA ARG A 44 26.26 -6.89 11.17
C ARG A 44 24.99 -7.46 11.84
N GLN A 45 23.92 -6.68 11.99
CA GLN A 45 22.66 -7.20 12.54
C GLN A 45 21.75 -7.78 11.47
N ALA A 46 20.86 -8.66 11.91
CA ALA A 46 20.06 -9.59 11.13
C ALA A 46 19.45 -8.96 9.86
N ASP A 47 19.43 -9.76 8.79
CA ASP A 47 18.97 -9.39 7.45
C ASP A 47 17.71 -8.51 7.51
N SER A 48 17.86 -7.23 7.19
CA SER A 48 16.75 -6.29 7.12
C SER A 48 16.14 -6.35 5.72
N PHE A 49 14.85 -6.65 5.64
CA PHE A 49 14.12 -6.73 4.39
C PHE A 49 13.27 -5.48 4.21
N ILE A 50 13.60 -4.67 3.21
CA ILE A 50 12.78 -3.50 2.83
C ILE A 50 12.20 -3.78 1.45
N ALA A 51 10.88 -3.74 1.35
CA ALA A 51 10.22 -3.79 0.07
C ALA A 51 10.45 -2.44 -0.65
N ARG A 52 11.17 -2.50 -1.79
CA ARG A 52 11.51 -1.33 -2.60
C ARG A 52 10.31 -0.94 -3.43
N ASP A 53 9.84 0.29 -3.27
CA ASP A 53 8.85 0.92 -4.15
C ASP A 53 9.59 1.86 -5.10
N GLY A 54 9.39 1.70 -6.41
CA GLY A 54 10.07 2.50 -7.43
C GLY A 54 9.53 3.93 -7.56
N LEU A 55 8.43 4.25 -6.87
CA LEU A 55 7.78 5.56 -6.91
C LEU A 55 8.17 6.48 -5.74
N LEU A 56 8.96 5.99 -4.79
CA LEU A 56 9.37 6.75 -3.60
C LEU A 56 10.81 7.23 -3.72
N ASP A 57 11.05 8.43 -3.21
CA ASP A 57 12.40 9.02 -3.16
C ASP A 57 13.33 8.11 -2.34
N ALA A 58 14.55 7.91 -2.85
CA ALA A 58 15.60 7.16 -2.18
C ALA A 58 16.10 7.84 -0.88
N GLN A 59 15.65 9.04 -0.53
CA GLN A 59 15.90 9.68 0.77
C GLN A 59 14.74 9.47 1.77
N GLU A 60 13.57 9.01 1.33
CA GLU A 60 12.39 8.76 2.18
C GLU A 60 12.39 7.34 2.77
N TRP A 61 13.54 6.92 3.30
CA TRP A 61 13.67 5.58 3.84
C TRP A 61 13.00 5.48 5.21
N SER A 62 11.99 4.60 5.27
CA SER A 62 11.34 4.07 6.48
C SER A 62 10.95 5.13 7.51
N GLY A 63 9.74 5.69 7.37
CA GLY A 63 9.18 6.57 8.39
C GLY A 63 7.68 6.80 8.22
N ALA A 64 7.07 7.46 9.20
CA ALA A 64 5.66 7.85 9.16
C ALA A 64 5.30 8.68 7.92
N ALA A 65 6.24 9.50 7.44
CA ALA A 65 6.07 10.30 6.21
C ALA A 65 5.83 9.42 4.96
N ARG A 66 6.56 8.31 4.82
CA ARG A 66 6.36 7.34 3.74
C ARG A 66 4.98 6.69 3.80
N MET A 67 4.56 6.28 5.00
CA MET A 67 3.23 5.70 5.20
C MET A 67 2.11 6.71 4.91
N ALA A 68 2.33 7.99 5.26
CA ALA A 68 1.39 9.06 4.94
C ALA A 68 1.29 9.32 3.43
N ALA A 69 2.41 9.38 2.71
CA ALA A 69 2.41 9.56 1.25
C ALA A 69 1.72 8.40 0.52
N LEU A 70 2.06 7.14 0.86
CA LEU A 70 1.40 5.97 0.29
C LEU A 70 -0.10 5.92 0.64
N GLY A 71 -0.45 6.29 1.87
CA GLY A 71 -1.83 6.38 2.33
C GLY A 71 -2.63 7.45 1.59
N ALA A 72 -2.04 8.64 1.35
CA ALA A 72 -2.67 9.72 0.59
C ALA A 72 -2.95 9.28 -0.84
N MET A 73 -1.99 8.65 -1.52
CA MET A 73 -2.19 8.14 -2.88
C MET A 73 -3.22 7.00 -2.96
N ALA A 74 -3.26 6.12 -1.95
CA ALA A 74 -4.28 5.07 -1.87
C ALA A 74 -5.68 5.68 -1.64
N LEU A 75 -5.78 6.76 -0.85
CA LEU A 75 -7.02 7.49 -0.65
C LEU A 75 -7.47 8.21 -1.93
N GLU A 76 -6.55 8.83 -2.67
CA GLU A 76 -6.87 9.46 -3.97
C GLU A 76 -7.47 8.47 -4.96
N GLU A 77 -6.98 7.22 -5.00
CA GLU A 77 -7.57 6.17 -5.82
C GLU A 77 -9.03 5.88 -5.42
N VAL A 78 -9.30 5.78 -4.12
CA VAL A 78 -10.68 5.62 -3.63
C VAL A 78 -11.54 6.78 -4.07
N LEU A 79 -11.08 8.01 -3.84
CA LEU A 79 -11.82 9.23 -4.16
C LEU A 79 -12.08 9.39 -5.67
N ALA A 80 -11.16 8.96 -6.52
CA ALA A 80 -11.32 9.00 -7.97
C ALA A 80 -12.43 8.06 -8.48
N GLY A 81 -12.63 6.91 -7.82
CA GLY A 81 -13.67 5.93 -8.17
C GLY A 81 -14.96 6.06 -7.36
N TRP A 82 -14.94 6.80 -6.26
CA TRP A 82 -16.05 6.85 -5.32
C TRP A 82 -17.21 7.70 -5.87
N HIS A 83 -18.32 7.03 -6.18
CA HIS A 83 -19.63 7.65 -6.27
C HIS A 83 -20.37 7.44 -4.95
N PRO A 84 -20.87 8.49 -4.28
CA PRO A 84 -21.63 8.32 -3.05
C PRO A 84 -22.78 7.32 -3.30
N PRO A 85 -23.02 6.36 -2.40
CA PRO A 85 -24.15 5.45 -2.56
C PRO A 85 -25.42 6.30 -2.68
N SER A 86 -26.11 6.18 -3.81
CA SER A 86 -27.41 6.81 -3.98
C SER A 86 -28.34 6.27 -2.89
N PRO A 87 -29.12 7.12 -2.21
CA PRO A 87 -30.06 6.65 -1.20
C PRO A 87 -31.18 5.86 -1.90
N GLY A 88 -30.99 4.55 -2.09
CA GLY A 88 -32.01 3.68 -2.67
C GLY A 88 -31.55 2.43 -3.43
N GLY A 89 -30.26 2.09 -3.46
CA GLY A 89 -29.79 0.86 -4.10
C GLY A 89 -29.81 -0.34 -3.14
N CYS A 90 -30.88 -1.14 -3.18
CA CYS A 90 -30.93 -2.49 -2.63
C CYS A 90 -30.15 -3.48 -3.50
#